data_AF-A0A855QKL7-F1
#
_entry.id   AF-A0A855QKL7-F1
#
_cell.length_a   1.000
_cell.length_b   1.000
_cell.length_c   1.000
_cell.angle_alpha   90.00
_cell.angle_beta   90.00
_cell.angle_gamma   90.00
#
_symmetry.space_group_name_H-M   'P 1'
#
loop_
_entity.id
_entity.type
_entity.pdbx_description
1 polymer ?
#
loop_
_entity_poly.entity_id
_entity_poly.type
_entity_poly.pdbx_seq_one_letter_code
_entity_poly.pdbx_strand_id
1 'polypeptide(L)' 'MLSWDEVDNEDTGAAVIKGANAGHASEANMDRLDGAGAAAALEARNVTANDSAAIVRAKAALDKLDVAEGLAELEG' A
#
# COMPACT_ATOMS: atom_id res chain seq x y z
N MET A 1 24.23 28.83 -7.91
CA MET A 1 23.54 28.18 -6.78
C MET A 1 22.26 28.94 -6.59
N LEU A 2 21.10 28.29 -6.75
CA LEU A 2 19.81 28.92 -6.50
C LEU A 2 19.59 28.92 -4.99
N SER A 3 19.48 30.10 -4.39
CA SER A 3 19.23 30.30 -2.96
C SER A 3 17.80 29.89 -2.64
N TRP A 4 17.65 28.97 -1.69
CA TRP A 4 16.37 28.51 -1.15
C TRP A 4 15.60 29.58 -0.34
N ASP A 5 16.12 30.81 -0.27
CA ASP A 5 15.59 31.92 0.53
C ASP A 5 14.51 32.75 -0.21
N GLU A 6 14.25 32.46 -1.48
CA GLU A 6 13.20 33.11 -2.28
C GLU A 6 11.90 32.29 -2.37
N VAL A 7 11.81 31.14 -1.69
CA VAL A 7 10.59 30.30 -1.62
C VAL A 7 9.79 30.58 -0.33
N ASP A 8 9.87 31.79 0.21
CA ASP A 8 9.04 32.18 1.37
C ASP A 8 8.31 33.52 1.19
N ASN A 9 8.30 34.06 -0.02
CA ASN A 9 7.52 35.26 -0.32
C ASN A 9 6.79 35.11 -1.66
N GLU A 10 5.61 34.47 -1.61
CA GLU A 10 4.45 34.85 -2.43
C GLU A 10 3.23 34.03 -2.01
N ASP A 11 2.42 34.61 -1.11
CA ASP A 11 0.95 34.68 -1.19
C ASP A 11 0.18 33.46 -1.77
N THR A 12 0.48 32.23 -1.35
CA THR A 12 -0.41 31.08 -1.59
C THR A 12 -1.54 31.08 -0.57
N GLY A 13 -2.60 31.81 -0.90
CA GLY A 13 -3.90 31.68 -0.26
C GLY A 13 -4.35 30.21 -0.19
N ALA A 14 -4.67 29.78 1.03
CA ALA A 14 -5.54 28.66 1.37
C ALA A 14 -5.35 27.37 0.56
N ALA A 15 -4.31 26.62 0.87
CA ALA A 15 -4.45 25.18 1.07
C ALA A 15 -3.39 24.73 2.08
N VAL A 16 -3.70 24.92 3.37
CA VAL A 16 -3.18 23.99 4.37
C VAL A 16 -3.77 22.63 3.98
N ILE A 17 -3.10 21.91 3.09
CA ILE A 17 -3.23 20.45 3.04
C ILE A 17 -2.63 20.01 4.36
N LYS A 18 -3.45 20.08 5.40
CA LYS A 18 -3.26 19.31 6.62
C LYS A 18 -3.34 17.88 6.12
N GLY A 19 -2.20 17.34 5.71
CA GLY A 19 -2.06 15.91 5.53
C GLY A 19 -2.63 15.31 6.81
N ALA A 20 -3.72 14.55 6.68
CA ALA A 20 -4.42 13.94 7.80
C ALA A 20 -3.57 12.86 8.49
N ASN A 21 -2.24 12.92 8.34
CA ASN A 21 -1.31 11.91 8.81
C ASN A 21 0.04 12.52 9.27
N ALA A 22 0.03 13.76 9.78
CA ALA A 22 1.16 14.29 10.56
C ALA A 22 1.04 13.96 12.07
N GLY A 23 0.12 13.06 12.44
CA GLY A 23 -0.01 12.53 13.79
C GLY A 23 0.84 11.26 13.89
N HIS A 24 1.84 11.29 14.77
CA HIS A 24 2.68 10.16 15.12
C HIS A 24 1.91 8.83 15.08
N ALA A 25 2.44 7.86 14.33
CA ALA A 25 1.89 6.51 14.33
C ALA A 25 2.07 5.94 15.74
N SER A 26 1.03 6.04 16.56
CA SER A 26 0.96 5.27 17.81
C SER A 26 0.96 3.80 17.46
N GLU A 27 1.46 2.94 18.35
CA GLU A 27 1.45 1.48 18.13
C GLU A 27 0.04 0.98 17.75
N ALA A 28 -1.00 1.50 18.42
CA ALA A 28 -2.38 1.19 18.10
C ALA A 28 -2.85 1.66 16.70
N ASN A 29 -2.21 2.67 16.10
CA ASN A 29 -2.47 3.08 14.72
C ASN A 29 -1.68 2.24 13.71
N MET A 30 -0.49 1.76 14.08
CA MET A 30 0.30 0.83 13.27
C MET A 30 -0.37 -0.53 13.15
N ASP A 31 -0.84 -1.12 14.25
CA ASP A 31 -1.54 -2.42 14.24
C ASP A 31 -2.80 -2.38 13.36
N ARG A 32 -3.54 -1.27 13.39
CA ARG A 32 -4.71 -1.06 12.53
C ARG A 32 -4.32 -0.95 11.06
N LEU A 33 -3.21 -0.28 10.76
CA LEU A 33 -2.70 -0.16 9.40
C LEU A 33 -2.27 -1.51 8.85
N ASP A 34 -1.57 -2.32 9.66
CA ASP A 34 -1.15 -3.67 9.28
C ASP A 34 -2.36 -4.57 9.03
N GLY A 35 -3.36 -4.55 9.92
CA GLY A 35 -4.61 -5.29 9.73
C GLY A 35 -5.39 -4.86 8.47
N ALA A 36 -5.48 -3.55 8.22
CA ALA A 36 -6.11 -3.02 7.01
C ALA A 36 -5.34 -3.39 5.74
N GLY A 37 -4.00 -3.37 5.80
CA GLY A 37 -3.13 -3.79 4.71
C GLY A 37 -3.30 -5.27 4.37
N ALA A 38 -3.34 -6.14 5.38
CA ALA A 38 -3.57 -7.57 5.21
C ALA A 38 -4.94 -7.84 4.57
N ALA A 39 -6.00 -7.16 5.04
CA ALA A 39 -7.33 -7.29 4.46
C ALA A 39 -7.38 -6.81 2.99
N ALA A 40 -6.78 -5.67 2.70
CA ALA A 40 -6.72 -5.13 1.34
C ALA A 40 -5.92 -6.03 0.39
N ALA A 41 -4.83 -6.64 0.86
CA ALA A 41 -4.06 -7.61 0.08
C ALA A 41 -4.90 -8.84 -0.27
N LEU A 42 -5.68 -9.38 0.67
CA LEU A 42 -6.60 -10.50 0.42
C LEU A 42 -7.68 -10.11 -0.59
N GLU A 43 -8.30 -8.95 -0.43
CA GLU A 43 -9.32 -8.47 -1.36
C GLU A 43 -8.77 -8.28 -2.77
N ALA A 44 -7.58 -7.71 -2.92
CA ALA A 44 -6.94 -7.49 -4.22
C ALA A 44 -6.67 -8.81 -4.96
N ARG A 45 -6.48 -9.91 -4.24
CA ARG A 45 -6.23 -11.24 -4.82
C ARG A 45 -7.47 -11.97 -5.28
N ASN A 46 -8.65 -11.59 -4.79
CA ASN A 46 -9.89 -12.20 -5.27
C ASN A 46 -10.12 -11.90 -6.76
N VAL A 47 -10.47 -12.93 -7.52
CA VAL A 47 -10.90 -12.74 -8.91
C VAL A 47 -12.27 -12.09 -8.92
N THR A 48 -12.40 -10.98 -9.64
CA THR A 48 -13.65 -10.22 -9.76
C THR A 48 -14.12 -10.18 -11.21
N ALA A 49 -15.38 -9.82 -11.43
CA ALA A 49 -15.95 -9.66 -12.77
C ALA A 49 -15.26 -8.55 -13.61
N ASN A 50 -14.53 -7.64 -12.95
CA ASN A 50 -13.80 -6.56 -13.62
C ASN A 50 -12.38 -6.98 -14.06
N ASP A 51 -11.92 -8.17 -13.68
CA ASP A 51 -10.58 -8.62 -14.03
C ASP A 51 -10.50 -9.04 -15.49
N SER A 52 -9.44 -8.58 -16.16
CA SER A 52 -9.09 -9.12 -17.47
C SER A 52 -8.56 -10.55 -17.34
N ALA A 53 -8.61 -11.32 -18.43
CA ALA A 53 -8.06 -12.68 -18.45
C ALA A 53 -6.54 -12.71 -18.10
N ALA A 54 -5.81 -11.62 -18.35
CA ALA A 54 -4.41 -11.51 -17.94
C ALA A 54 -4.28 -11.40 -16.41
N ILE A 55 -5.13 -10.57 -15.78
CA ILE A 55 -5.16 -10.38 -14.32
C ILE A 55 -5.56 -11.69 -13.62
N VAL A 56 -6.54 -12.41 -14.13
CA VAL A 56 -6.94 -13.72 -13.57
C VAL A 56 -5.78 -14.71 -13.58
N ARG A 57 -5.01 -14.78 -14.68
CA ARG A 57 -3.83 -15.66 -14.76
C ARG A 57 -2.73 -15.23 -13.80
N ALA A 58 -2.51 -13.93 -13.64
CA ALA A 58 -1.52 -13.40 -12.71
C ALA A 58 -1.88 -13.75 -11.25
N LYS A 59 -3.14 -13.55 -10.85
CA LYS A 59 -3.64 -13.92 -9.51
C LYS A 59 -3.45 -15.41 -9.23
N ALA A 60 -3.84 -16.27 -10.17
CA ALA A 60 -3.65 -17.72 -10.03
C ALA A 60 -2.18 -18.15 -10.01
N ALA A 61 -1.28 -17.39 -10.66
CA ALA A 61 0.16 -17.67 -10.61
C ALA A 61 0.74 -17.31 -9.24
N LEU A 62 0.29 -16.22 -8.61
CA LEU A 62 0.67 -15.86 -7.24
C LEU A 62 0.21 -16.93 -6.24
N ASP A 63 -1.02 -17.44 -6.36
CA ASP A 63 -1.51 -18.50 -5.47
C ASP A 63 -0.65 -19.78 -5.54
N LYS A 64 -0.17 -20.12 -6.74
CA LYS A 64 0.74 -21.26 -6.93
C LYS A 64 2.11 -21.01 -6.34
N LEU A 65 2.62 -19.79 -6.44
CA LEU A 65 3.91 -19.41 -5.87
C LEU A 65 3.87 -19.56 -4.35
N ASP A 66 2.85 -19.03 -3.68
CA ASP A 66 2.73 -19.13 -2.22
C ASP A 66 2.66 -20.58 -1.75
N VAL A 67 1.94 -21.44 -2.47
CA VAL A 67 1.87 -22.87 -2.14
C VAL A 67 3.24 -23.52 -2.31
N ALA A 68 3.97 -23.20 -3.38
CA ALA A 68 5.30 -23.75 -3.61
C ALA A 68 6.31 -23.28 -2.55
N GLU A 69 6.25 -22.01 -2.16
CA GLU A 69 7.09 -21.45 -1.10
C GLU A 69 6.76 -22.07 0.25
N GLY A 70 5.49 -22.17 0.62
CA GLY A 70 5.06 -22.82 1.85
C GLY A 70 5.43 -24.30 1.93
N LEU A 71 5.39 -25.02 0.80
CA LEU A 71 5.89 -26.40 0.73
C LEU A 71 7.41 -26.47 0.92
N ALA A 72 8.16 -25.58 0.28
CA ALA A 72 9.62 -25.53 0.42
C ALA A 72 10.03 -25.20 1.87
N GLU A 73 9.33 -24.30 2.55
CA GLU A 73 9.56 -23.99 3.97
C GLU A 73 9.32 -25.19 4.89
N LEU A 74 8.38 -26.07 4.55
CA LEU A 74 8.11 -27.29 5.31
C LEU A 74 9.15 -28.40 5.06
N GLU A 75 9.81 -28.39 3.90
CA GLU A 75 10.79 -29.40 3.51
C GLU A 75 12.19 -29.16 4.11
N GLY A 76 12.53 -27.91 4.48
CA GLY A 76 13.72 -27.56 5.28
C GLY A 76 15.06 -27.66 4.55
#